data_AF-A0A8H6T460-F1
#
_entry.id   AF-A0A8H6T460-F1
#
_cell.length_a   1.000
_cell.length_b   1.000
_cell.length_c   1.000
_cell.angle_alpha   90.00
_cell.angle_beta   90.00
_cell.angle_gamma   90.00
#
_symmetry.space_group_name_H-M   'P 1'
#
loop_
_entity.id
_entity.type
_entity.pdbx_description
1 polymer ?
#
loop_
_entity_poly.entity_id
_entity_poly.type
_entity_poly.pdbx_seq_one_letter_code
_entity_poly.pdbx_strand_id
1 'polypeptide(L)'
;MNVVRGFFASFSPQRSSTPETDVEQRQRRGGGRPSLTRRLPVREESLEDGVERSTTPSPSQPRGQDIPSISTRTNARRNVRVQTDDLGGRVQRDPSEVEHLRKELTAELALPSTKVAIADSTSIADAARKLGELNEEIFHLAAMLADSDVYPRAEAPAPNAFFHQYGQYLFRLVGAEVAQYFVTTPPCAVPDVLVQFILQAAMVEWCHWVICSWGCGAESEQLLSALLESLRVREGAGDAARWRAATRKHAELVVVEQLEGRKNDLLSRVAIVVQLMNQGMAPEAIYAVAGERAGAICDAAMDLKHAIGAEIVSDDLETWRDPPRTAFVPGRMESVGADVSHAGGFVLLTTALGLGCGRRVASRGAERDGENVLVKPKVLLSTDWKELLE
;
A
#
# COMPACT_ATOMS: atom_id res chain seq x y z
N MET A 1 4.71 17.12 -9.48
CA MET A 1 3.41 16.58 -9.97
C MET A 1 3.54 15.53 -11.08
N ASN A 2 4.59 14.69 -11.14
CA ASN A 2 4.77 13.69 -12.22
C ASN A 2 5.38 12.33 -11.78
N VAL A 3 5.44 12.07 -10.46
CA VAL A 3 6.15 10.91 -9.87
C VAL A 3 5.22 9.69 -9.64
N VAL A 4 3.93 9.94 -9.39
CA VAL A 4 2.97 8.94 -8.87
C VAL A 4 2.57 7.85 -9.89
N ARG A 5 2.86 8.00 -11.18
CA ARG A 5 2.43 7.05 -12.23
C ARG A 5 3.28 5.78 -12.37
N GLY A 6 4.43 5.68 -11.69
CA GLY A 6 5.37 4.56 -11.88
C GLY A 6 5.14 3.31 -11.03
N PHE A 7 4.53 3.44 -9.84
CA PHE A 7 4.70 2.46 -8.76
C PHE A 7 3.61 1.38 -8.60
N PHE A 8 2.58 1.36 -9.45
CA PHE A 8 1.38 0.51 -9.22
C PHE A 8 1.31 -0.80 -10.03
N ALA A 9 2.40 -1.24 -10.67
CA ALA A 9 2.37 -2.36 -11.62
C ALA A 9 2.54 -3.77 -11.01
N SER A 10 3.01 -3.90 -9.78
CA SER A 10 3.53 -5.18 -9.23
C SER A 10 2.71 -5.74 -8.07
N PHE A 11 1.51 -6.27 -8.36
CA PHE A 11 0.87 -7.31 -7.53
C PHE A 11 -0.14 -8.11 -8.38
N SER A 12 0.29 -9.25 -8.91
CA SER A 12 -0.59 -10.18 -9.64
C SER A 12 -1.41 -11.01 -8.65
N PRO A 13 -2.74 -11.17 -8.83
CA PRO A 13 -3.53 -12.07 -8.01
C PRO A 13 -3.13 -13.53 -8.30
N GLN A 14 -2.90 -14.31 -7.24
CA GLN A 14 -2.70 -15.75 -7.36
C GLN A 14 -3.96 -16.40 -7.98
N ARG A 15 -3.77 -17.26 -8.99
CA ARG A 15 -4.87 -18.03 -9.58
C ARG A 15 -5.17 -19.26 -8.70
N SER A 16 -6.25 -19.21 -7.94
CA SER A 16 -6.81 -20.39 -7.27
C SER A 16 -7.30 -21.40 -8.32
N SER A 17 -6.60 -22.53 -8.46
CA SER A 17 -7.02 -23.64 -9.32
C SER A 17 -8.13 -24.46 -8.65
N THR A 18 -9.36 -24.38 -9.16
CA THR A 18 -10.43 -25.33 -8.84
C THR A 18 -10.38 -26.53 -9.79
N PRO A 19 -10.52 -27.77 -9.31
CA PRO A 19 -10.57 -28.95 -10.17
C PRO A 19 -11.91 -29.06 -10.90
N GLU A 20 -11.86 -29.51 -12.15
CA GLU A 20 -13.05 -29.87 -12.93
C GLU A 20 -13.71 -31.14 -12.39
N THR A 21 -15.05 -31.20 -12.40
CA THR A 21 -15.82 -32.45 -12.25
C THR A 21 -17.10 -32.36 -13.06
N ASP A 22 -17.06 -32.90 -14.29
CA ASP A 22 -18.24 -33.12 -15.12
C ASP A 22 -19.10 -34.26 -14.55
N VAL A 23 -20.39 -33.99 -14.31
CA VAL A 23 -21.44 -35.01 -14.31
C VAL A 23 -22.70 -34.44 -14.98
N GLU A 24 -23.36 -35.27 -15.78
CA GLU A 24 -24.33 -34.89 -16.81
C GLU A 24 -25.75 -34.48 -16.34
N GLN A 25 -26.35 -33.63 -17.19
CA GLN A 25 -27.77 -33.62 -17.59
C GLN A 25 -28.90 -33.73 -16.53
N ARG A 26 -29.82 -32.74 -16.57
CA ARG A 26 -31.15 -33.00 -17.17
C ARG A 26 -31.90 -31.76 -17.67
N GLN A 27 -32.75 -32.00 -18.65
CA GLN A 27 -33.55 -31.01 -19.39
C GLN A 27 -34.85 -30.64 -18.66
N ARG A 28 -35.38 -29.41 -18.88
CA ARG A 28 -36.61 -29.14 -19.68
C ARG A 28 -37.20 -27.72 -19.49
N ARG A 29 -37.55 -27.09 -20.63
CA ARG A 29 -38.72 -26.17 -20.92
C ARG A 29 -38.94 -24.96 -19.97
N GLY A 30 -39.34 -23.77 -20.42
CA GLY A 30 -39.61 -23.18 -21.75
C GLY A 30 -39.85 -21.66 -21.53
N GLY A 31 -39.59 -20.78 -22.49
CA GLY A 31 -40.54 -20.41 -23.55
C GLY A 31 -41.44 -19.24 -23.13
N GLY A 32 -41.25 -18.02 -23.68
CA GLY A 32 -42.07 -16.85 -23.30
C GLY A 32 -41.50 -15.45 -23.62
N ARG A 33 -41.52 -15.07 -24.90
CA ARG A 33 -41.58 -13.67 -25.39
C ARG A 33 -42.85 -13.57 -26.28
N PRO A 34 -43.37 -12.39 -26.69
CA PRO A 34 -42.83 -11.02 -26.58
C PRO A 34 -43.89 -9.98 -26.08
N SER A 35 -43.67 -8.68 -26.41
CA SER A 35 -44.69 -7.63 -26.68
C SER A 35 -45.05 -6.66 -25.54
N LEU A 36 -45.40 -5.37 -25.77
CA LEU A 36 -45.25 -4.47 -26.94
C LEU A 36 -45.47 -2.98 -26.51
N THR A 37 -44.88 -2.02 -27.26
CA THR A 37 -45.27 -0.59 -27.44
C THR A 37 -45.78 0.29 -26.28
N ARG A 38 -45.20 1.50 -26.19
CA ARG A 38 -45.92 2.75 -26.56
C ARG A 38 -44.97 3.80 -27.16
N ARG A 39 -45.49 4.79 -27.89
CA ARG A 39 -44.76 5.88 -28.57
C ARG A 39 -45.15 7.25 -27.98
N LEU A 40 -44.23 8.25 -28.06
CA LEU A 40 -44.35 9.66 -28.54
C LEU A 40 -45.60 10.52 -28.21
N PRO A 41 -45.57 11.88 -28.22
CA PRO A 41 -44.68 12.79 -28.97
C PRO A 41 -44.01 13.92 -28.13
N VAL A 42 -42.90 14.51 -28.59
CA VAL A 42 -42.74 15.77 -29.36
C VAL A 42 -43.59 16.96 -28.87
N ARG A 43 -42.92 18.07 -28.56
CA ARG A 43 -43.40 19.43 -28.82
C ARG A 43 -42.23 20.36 -29.19
N GLU A 44 -42.36 21.03 -30.33
CA GLU A 44 -41.50 22.16 -30.76
C GLU A 44 -42.18 23.50 -30.37
N GLU A 45 -41.49 24.61 -30.67
CA GLU A 45 -41.91 26.05 -30.67
C GLU A 45 -41.09 26.96 -29.71
N SER A 46 -40.72 28.21 -30.03
CA SER A 46 -40.35 28.86 -31.32
C SER A 46 -40.05 30.38 -31.11
N LEU A 47 -38.90 30.88 -31.62
CA LEU A 47 -38.63 32.29 -32.03
C LEU A 47 -38.82 33.39 -30.93
N GLU A 48 -38.53 34.71 -31.03
CA GLU A 48 -37.82 35.69 -31.90
C GLU A 48 -37.56 36.96 -31.01
N ASP A 49 -36.78 38.02 -31.28
CA ASP A 49 -35.78 38.43 -32.30
C ASP A 49 -34.84 39.50 -31.64
N GLY A 50 -33.81 40.00 -32.36
CA GLY A 50 -33.02 41.22 -32.02
C GLY A 50 -31.53 40.93 -31.85
N VAL A 51 -30.58 41.14 -32.78
CA VAL A 51 -30.35 42.15 -33.84
C VAL A 51 -29.75 43.47 -33.35
N GLU A 52 -28.40 43.56 -33.38
CA GLU A 52 -27.58 44.67 -33.92
C GLU A 52 -26.09 44.24 -33.89
N ARG A 53 -25.45 43.91 -35.02
CA ARG A 53 -24.77 44.77 -36.02
C ARG A 53 -23.41 45.37 -35.60
N SER A 54 -22.36 44.83 -36.23
CA SER A 54 -21.16 45.54 -36.72
C SER A 54 -20.16 46.15 -35.73
N THR A 55 -18.97 45.56 -35.63
CA THR A 55 -17.80 46.02 -36.44
C THR A 55 -16.59 45.09 -36.31
N THR A 56 -15.87 44.90 -37.41
CA THR A 56 -14.53 44.25 -37.44
C THR A 56 -13.43 45.31 -37.58
N PRO A 57 -12.29 45.10 -36.91
CA PRO A 57 -11.01 45.40 -37.54
C PRO A 57 -10.03 44.21 -37.52
N SER A 58 -9.05 44.24 -38.42
CA SER A 58 -8.05 43.20 -38.64
C SER A 58 -7.06 43.01 -37.47
N PRO A 59 -6.44 41.82 -37.32
CA PRO A 59 -5.49 41.55 -36.24
C PRO A 59 -4.16 42.30 -36.41
N SER A 60 -3.75 43.04 -35.39
CA SER A 60 -2.41 43.64 -35.27
C SER A 60 -1.41 42.64 -34.68
N GLN A 61 -0.19 42.60 -35.23
CA GLN A 61 0.88 41.70 -34.77
C GLN A 61 1.49 42.20 -33.44
N PRO A 62 1.63 41.35 -32.41
CA PRO A 62 2.69 41.52 -31.42
C PRO A 62 4.02 41.02 -32.01
N ARG A 63 5.02 41.89 -32.12
CA ARG A 63 6.40 41.50 -32.43
C ARG A 63 7.08 40.91 -31.19
N GLY A 64 7.90 39.88 -31.39
CA GLY A 64 9.02 39.55 -30.49
C GLY A 64 8.64 39.08 -29.09
N GLN A 65 8.23 37.82 -28.96
CA GLN A 65 8.57 37.04 -27.77
C GLN A 65 9.86 36.27 -28.05
N ASP A 66 10.84 36.39 -27.16
CA ASP A 66 12.15 35.75 -27.33
C ASP A 66 12.04 34.23 -27.30
N ILE A 67 12.33 33.59 -28.44
CA ILE A 67 12.56 32.16 -28.48
C ILE A 67 13.85 31.90 -27.67
N PRO A 68 13.80 31.14 -26.55
CA PRO A 68 15.00 30.85 -25.77
C PRO A 68 15.99 30.12 -26.67
N SER A 69 17.11 30.78 -26.94
CA SER A 69 18.03 30.40 -28.03
C SER A 69 18.53 28.96 -27.86
N ILE A 70 18.89 28.32 -28.97
CA ILE A 70 19.32 26.89 -28.99
C ILE A 70 20.43 26.61 -27.95
N SER A 71 21.27 27.62 -27.67
CA SER A 71 22.26 27.65 -26.57
C SER A 71 21.69 27.19 -25.21
N THR A 72 20.50 27.66 -24.83
CA THR A 72 19.84 27.29 -23.56
C THR A 72 19.46 25.81 -23.52
N ARG A 73 18.96 25.24 -24.62
CA ARG A 73 18.66 23.79 -24.73
C ARG A 73 19.92 22.94 -24.72
N THR A 74 21.05 23.42 -25.28
CA THR A 74 22.34 22.73 -25.14
C THR A 74 22.90 22.82 -23.73
N ASN A 75 22.69 23.93 -23.01
CA ASN A 75 23.16 24.08 -21.62
C ASN A 75 22.32 23.24 -20.66
N ALA A 76 21.00 23.20 -20.82
CA ALA A 76 20.14 22.27 -20.07
C ALA A 76 20.53 20.80 -20.32
N ARG A 77 20.81 20.41 -21.57
CA ARG A 77 21.32 19.07 -21.90
C ARG A 77 22.72 18.79 -21.33
N ARG A 78 23.60 19.79 -21.22
CA ARG A 78 24.89 19.65 -20.52
C ARG A 78 24.71 19.43 -19.03
N ASN A 79 23.88 20.24 -18.36
CA ASN A 79 23.68 20.11 -16.91
C ASN A 79 23.02 18.77 -16.54
N VAL A 80 22.01 18.33 -17.30
CA VAL A 80 21.43 16.99 -17.13
C VAL A 80 22.48 15.90 -17.36
N ARG A 81 23.33 16.03 -18.39
CA ARG A 81 24.38 15.04 -18.66
C ARG A 81 25.43 14.99 -17.55
N VAL A 82 25.88 16.13 -17.03
CA VAL A 82 26.79 16.20 -15.88
C VAL A 82 26.14 15.59 -14.64
N GLN A 83 24.84 15.78 -14.40
CA GLN A 83 24.14 15.13 -13.29
C GLN A 83 23.94 13.61 -13.51
N THR A 84 23.71 13.14 -14.74
CA THR A 84 23.68 11.69 -15.01
C THR A 84 25.05 11.04 -14.92
N ASP A 85 26.11 11.77 -15.27
CA ASP A 85 27.50 11.30 -15.17
C ASP A 85 27.98 11.30 -13.70
N ASP A 86 27.55 12.27 -12.87
CA ASP A 86 27.79 12.32 -11.41
C ASP A 86 26.98 11.25 -10.64
N LEU A 87 25.71 11.02 -11.02
CA LEU A 87 24.93 9.89 -10.50
C LEU A 87 25.48 8.53 -10.97
N GLY A 88 25.94 8.44 -12.22
CA GLY A 88 26.59 7.25 -12.77
C GLY A 88 27.92 6.93 -12.06
N GLY A 89 28.73 7.95 -11.80
CA GLY A 89 29.96 7.83 -11.00
C GLY A 89 29.68 7.38 -9.57
N ARG A 90 28.61 7.87 -8.94
CA ARG A 90 28.19 7.43 -7.59
C ARG A 90 27.63 6.02 -7.50
N VAL A 91 27.33 5.36 -8.63
CA VAL A 91 26.94 3.95 -8.69
C VAL A 91 28.12 3.04 -9.12
N GLN A 92 29.26 3.63 -9.51
CA GLN A 92 30.53 2.91 -9.64
C GLN A 92 31.22 2.78 -8.27
N ARG A 93 30.65 1.96 -7.38
CA ARG A 93 31.43 1.36 -6.28
C ARG A 93 32.61 0.60 -6.89
N ASP A 94 33.72 0.55 -6.17
CA ASP A 94 34.94 -0.08 -6.67
C ASP A 94 34.67 -1.57 -6.95
N PRO A 95 34.98 -2.11 -8.14
CA PRO A 95 34.76 -3.52 -8.42
C PRO A 95 35.56 -4.44 -7.48
N SER A 96 36.63 -3.95 -6.84
CA SER A 96 37.34 -4.67 -5.77
C SER A 96 36.59 -4.69 -4.43
N GLU A 97 35.77 -3.69 -4.11
CA GLU A 97 34.88 -3.66 -2.94
C GLU A 97 33.73 -4.66 -3.11
N VAL A 98 33.10 -4.68 -4.30
CA VAL A 98 32.05 -5.65 -4.64
C VAL A 98 32.61 -7.08 -4.64
N GLU A 99 33.82 -7.28 -5.16
CA GLU A 99 34.50 -8.57 -5.15
C GLU A 99 35.01 -8.97 -3.74
N HIS A 100 35.30 -8.01 -2.85
CA HIS A 100 35.56 -8.28 -1.43
C HIS A 100 34.31 -8.79 -0.73
N LEU A 101 33.21 -8.02 -0.79
CA LEU A 101 31.91 -8.41 -0.22
C LEU A 101 31.43 -9.75 -0.76
N ARG A 102 31.65 -10.02 -2.06
CA ARG A 102 31.35 -11.31 -2.68
C ARG A 102 32.22 -12.45 -2.12
N LYS A 103 33.52 -12.23 -1.90
CA LYS A 103 34.42 -13.22 -1.29
C LYS A 103 34.11 -13.46 0.18
N GLU A 104 33.74 -12.43 0.90
CA GLU A 104 33.34 -12.44 2.30
C GLU A 104 32.03 -13.23 2.48
N LEU A 105 31.00 -12.92 1.69
CA LEU A 105 29.76 -13.70 1.60
C LEU A 105 30.02 -15.15 1.17
N THR A 106 30.90 -15.38 0.19
CA THR A 106 31.27 -16.75 -0.24
C THR A 106 32.03 -17.49 0.87
N ALA A 107 32.81 -16.80 1.71
CA ALA A 107 33.52 -17.39 2.83
C ALA A 107 32.57 -17.72 4.00
N GLU A 108 31.66 -16.82 4.37
CA GLU A 108 30.62 -17.10 5.38
C GLU A 108 29.73 -18.28 4.95
N LEU A 109 29.35 -18.36 3.67
CA LEU A 109 28.54 -19.46 3.12
C LEU A 109 29.32 -20.77 2.89
N ALA A 110 30.64 -20.72 2.66
CA ALA A 110 31.48 -21.90 2.44
C ALA A 110 32.12 -22.45 3.73
N LEU A 111 32.02 -21.76 4.87
CA LEU A 111 32.37 -22.32 6.17
C LEU A 111 31.46 -23.53 6.46
N PRO A 112 32.01 -24.74 6.70
CA PRO A 112 31.28 -25.99 6.57
C PRO A 112 30.35 -26.28 7.76
N SER A 113 29.22 -25.57 7.84
CA SER A 113 28.19 -25.71 8.90
C SER A 113 28.71 -25.63 10.34
N THR A 114 29.92 -25.10 10.54
CA THR A 114 30.48 -24.72 11.84
C THR A 114 29.66 -23.56 12.37
N LYS A 115 28.64 -23.90 13.17
CA LYS A 115 27.62 -23.01 13.72
C LYS A 115 28.24 -21.80 14.42
N VAL A 116 28.51 -20.75 13.65
CA VAL A 116 28.48 -19.38 14.16
C VAL A 116 27.04 -19.19 14.59
N ALA A 117 26.80 -19.37 15.88
CA ALA A 117 25.53 -19.04 16.49
C ALA A 117 25.43 -17.51 16.49
N ILE A 118 24.99 -16.97 15.36
CA ILE A 118 24.35 -15.66 15.31
C ILE A 118 23.15 -15.81 16.23
N ALA A 119 23.31 -15.35 17.47
CA ALA A 119 22.23 -15.22 18.42
C ALA A 119 21.42 -13.98 18.04
N ASP A 120 20.12 -13.99 18.35
CA ASP A 120 19.29 -12.82 18.10
C ASP A 120 19.82 -11.62 18.92
N SER A 121 20.05 -10.47 18.28
CA SER A 121 20.48 -9.25 19.00
C SER A 121 19.30 -8.53 19.67
N THR A 122 18.08 -8.79 19.20
CA THR A 122 16.81 -8.26 19.71
C THR A 122 15.86 -9.42 20.00
N SER A 123 15.03 -9.32 21.04
CA SER A 123 14.10 -10.41 21.38
C SER A 123 12.80 -10.37 20.58
N ILE A 124 12.15 -11.53 20.42
CA ILE A 124 10.81 -11.63 19.81
C ILE A 124 9.78 -10.78 20.57
N ALA A 125 9.93 -10.62 21.89
CA ALA A 125 9.08 -9.77 22.72
C ALA A 125 9.30 -8.27 22.44
N ASP A 126 10.54 -7.86 22.16
CA ASP A 126 10.86 -6.48 21.75
C ASP A 126 10.36 -6.18 20.34
N ALA A 127 10.40 -7.14 19.42
CA ALA A 127 9.77 -6.99 18.10
C ALA A 127 8.23 -6.86 18.21
N ALA A 128 7.58 -7.66 19.06
CA ALA A 128 6.16 -7.54 19.33
C ALA A 128 5.81 -6.19 19.99
N ARG A 129 6.67 -5.68 20.88
CA ARG A 129 6.53 -4.35 21.51
C ARG A 129 6.70 -3.21 20.50
N LYS A 130 7.73 -3.23 19.65
CA LYS A 130 7.93 -2.28 18.55
C LYS A 130 6.73 -2.22 17.59
N LEU A 131 6.08 -3.36 17.35
CA LEU A 131 4.83 -3.40 16.58
C LEU A 131 3.65 -2.76 17.32
N GLY A 132 3.55 -2.94 18.64
CA GLY A 132 2.58 -2.23 19.47
C GLY A 132 2.76 -0.72 19.37
N GLU A 133 3.98 -0.24 19.64
CA GLU A 133 4.38 1.17 19.55
C GLU A 133 4.06 1.76 18.15
N LEU A 134 4.34 1.03 17.06
CA LEU A 134 3.99 1.41 15.68
C LEU A 134 2.47 1.49 15.45
N ASN A 135 1.70 0.51 15.94
CA ASN A 135 0.24 0.48 15.80
C ASN A 135 -0.44 1.61 16.60
N GLU A 136 0.12 2.01 17.75
CA GLU A 136 -0.36 3.13 18.56
C GLU A 136 -0.15 4.48 17.85
N GLU A 137 1.02 4.73 17.26
CA GLU A 137 1.24 5.94 16.45
C GLU A 137 0.36 6.00 15.19
N ILE A 138 0.15 4.87 14.51
CA ILE A 138 -0.81 4.74 13.40
C ILE A 138 -2.23 5.11 13.87
N PHE A 139 -2.66 4.62 15.04
CA PHE A 139 -3.97 4.94 15.62
C PHE A 139 -4.08 6.43 15.99
N HIS A 140 -3.06 7.01 16.63
CA HIS A 140 -3.07 8.41 17.06
C HIS A 140 -3.07 9.40 15.89
N LEU A 141 -2.27 9.16 14.84
CA LEU A 141 -2.31 10.01 13.65
C LEU A 141 -3.63 9.87 12.88
N ALA A 142 -4.19 8.65 12.80
CA ALA A 142 -5.48 8.43 12.16
C ALA A 142 -6.64 9.10 12.91
N ALA A 143 -6.67 9.03 14.24
CA ALA A 143 -7.69 9.68 15.07
C ALA A 143 -7.63 11.21 14.89
N MET A 144 -6.44 11.79 15.00
CA MET A 144 -6.22 13.23 14.85
C MET A 144 -6.68 13.74 13.48
N LEU A 145 -6.31 13.06 12.38
CA LEU A 145 -6.69 13.47 11.02
C LEU A 145 -8.12 13.10 10.63
N ALA A 146 -8.81 12.26 11.41
CA ALA A 146 -10.21 11.95 11.22
C ALA A 146 -11.14 12.98 11.86
N ASP A 147 -10.76 13.52 13.02
CA ASP A 147 -11.54 14.49 13.82
C ASP A 147 -12.12 15.64 12.98
N SER A 148 -13.45 15.74 12.91
CA SER A 148 -14.17 16.76 12.13
C SER A 148 -14.29 18.12 12.81
N ASP A 149 -14.15 18.21 14.14
CA ASP A 149 -14.08 19.48 14.86
C ASP A 149 -12.72 20.16 14.61
N VAL A 150 -11.65 19.36 14.44
CA VAL A 150 -10.31 19.85 14.06
C VAL A 150 -10.16 20.01 12.54
N TYR A 151 -10.71 19.10 11.73
CA TYR A 151 -10.61 19.11 10.26
C TYR A 151 -12.00 19.08 9.59
N PRO A 152 -12.64 20.25 9.44
CA PRO A 152 -13.94 20.37 8.79
C PRO A 152 -13.98 19.71 7.40
N ARG A 153 -15.02 18.90 7.16
CA ARG A 153 -15.24 18.16 5.91
C ARG A 153 -16.03 18.98 4.89
N ALA A 154 -15.89 18.65 3.62
CA ALA A 154 -16.64 19.31 2.54
C ALA A 154 -18.14 18.92 2.56
N GLU A 155 -19.01 19.90 2.31
CA GLU A 155 -20.46 19.67 2.12
C GLU A 155 -20.77 18.97 0.79
N ALA A 156 -19.89 19.12 -0.21
CA ALA A 156 -20.04 18.55 -1.54
C ALA A 156 -19.22 17.24 -1.70
N PRO A 157 -19.73 16.20 -2.37
CA PRO A 157 -18.96 15.02 -2.77
C PRO A 157 -17.68 15.35 -3.54
N ALA A 158 -16.69 14.46 -3.48
CA ALA A 158 -15.45 14.62 -4.23
C ALA A 158 -15.71 14.57 -5.76
N PRO A 159 -14.97 15.35 -6.58
CA PRO A 159 -15.30 15.47 -8.00
C PRO A 159 -14.93 14.18 -8.72
N ASN A 160 -15.65 13.83 -9.79
CA ASN A 160 -15.37 12.61 -10.56
C ASN A 160 -13.89 12.47 -11.00
N ALA A 161 -13.20 13.59 -11.25
CA ALA A 161 -11.77 13.62 -11.53
C ALA A 161 -10.90 13.02 -10.40
N PHE A 162 -11.26 13.23 -9.13
CA PHE A 162 -10.58 12.65 -7.97
C PHE A 162 -10.73 11.13 -7.95
N PHE A 163 -11.95 10.60 -8.16
CA PHE A 163 -12.19 9.17 -8.26
C PHE A 163 -11.54 8.54 -9.51
N HIS A 164 -11.44 9.27 -10.64
CA HIS A 164 -10.64 8.83 -11.79
C HIS A 164 -9.13 8.76 -11.50
N GLN A 165 -8.62 9.62 -10.60
CA GLN A 165 -7.20 9.66 -10.25
C GLN A 165 -6.82 8.65 -9.14
N TYR A 166 -7.68 8.47 -8.14
CA TYR A 166 -7.38 7.72 -6.91
C TYR A 166 -8.33 6.54 -6.62
N GLY A 167 -9.42 6.37 -7.37
CA GLY A 167 -10.42 5.33 -7.11
C GLY A 167 -9.85 3.90 -7.15
N GLN A 168 -8.82 3.64 -7.97
CA GLN A 168 -8.11 2.34 -7.97
C GLN A 168 -7.26 2.09 -6.72
N TYR A 169 -6.85 3.13 -6.00
CA TYR A 169 -6.21 2.98 -4.69
C TYR A 169 -7.27 2.74 -3.62
N LEU A 170 -8.29 3.61 -3.54
CA LEU A 170 -9.40 3.49 -2.59
C LEU A 170 -10.08 2.11 -2.68
N PHE A 171 -10.43 1.65 -3.89
CA PHE A 171 -11.06 0.33 -4.10
C PHE A 171 -10.21 -0.85 -3.60
N ARG A 172 -8.87 -0.75 -3.68
CA ARG A 172 -7.96 -1.79 -3.15
C ARG A 172 -7.77 -1.69 -1.63
N LEU A 173 -7.95 -0.49 -1.07
CA LEU A 173 -7.80 -0.20 0.35
C LEU A 173 -9.03 -0.61 1.17
N VAL A 174 -10.22 -0.22 0.71
CA VAL A 174 -11.50 -0.35 1.46
C VAL A 174 -12.54 -1.24 0.77
N GLY A 175 -12.21 -1.80 -0.39
CA GLY A 175 -13.14 -2.58 -1.20
C GLY A 175 -14.18 -1.75 -1.96
N ALA A 176 -15.03 -2.45 -2.71
CA ALA A 176 -16.01 -1.82 -3.61
C ALA A 176 -17.12 -1.05 -2.90
N GLU A 177 -17.62 -1.61 -1.79
CA GLU A 177 -18.85 -1.16 -1.12
C GLU A 177 -18.63 0.18 -0.41
N VAL A 178 -17.58 0.26 0.41
CA VAL A 178 -17.15 1.51 1.07
C VAL A 178 -16.68 2.54 0.04
N ALA A 179 -15.94 2.15 -1.01
CA ALA A 179 -15.55 3.09 -2.06
C ALA A 179 -16.78 3.70 -2.77
N GLN A 180 -17.87 2.96 -2.94
CA GLN A 180 -19.12 3.48 -3.49
C GLN A 180 -19.90 4.34 -2.49
N TYR A 181 -19.83 4.04 -1.19
CA TYR A 181 -20.36 4.92 -0.14
C TYR A 181 -19.73 6.32 -0.21
N PHE A 182 -18.40 6.42 -0.38
CA PHE A 182 -17.70 7.70 -0.56
C PHE A 182 -18.01 8.45 -1.86
N VAL A 183 -18.45 7.76 -2.91
CA VAL A 183 -18.91 8.40 -4.17
C VAL A 183 -20.32 8.99 -4.02
N THR A 184 -21.14 8.43 -3.13
CA THR A 184 -22.57 8.74 -3.02
C THR A 184 -22.92 9.62 -1.80
N THR A 185 -22.06 9.65 -0.79
CA THR A 185 -22.27 10.39 0.48
C THR A 185 -21.44 11.68 0.50
N PRO A 186 -22.01 12.83 0.88
CA PRO A 186 -21.21 14.05 1.08
C PRO A 186 -20.25 13.86 2.28
N PRO A 187 -18.99 14.31 2.21
CA PRO A 187 -18.00 14.06 3.26
C PRO A 187 -18.42 14.46 4.68
N CYS A 188 -19.17 15.55 4.84
CA CYS A 188 -19.72 15.98 6.14
C CYS A 188 -20.71 14.98 6.78
N ALA A 189 -21.23 14.01 6.04
CA ALA A 189 -22.11 12.95 6.54
C ALA A 189 -21.40 11.59 6.71
N VAL A 190 -20.09 11.51 6.47
CA VAL A 190 -19.29 10.32 6.78
C VAL A 190 -18.90 10.35 8.26
N PRO A 191 -19.09 9.26 9.04
CA PRO A 191 -18.65 9.19 10.43
C PRO A 191 -17.13 9.22 10.61
N ASP A 192 -16.67 9.94 11.64
CA ASP A 192 -15.26 10.14 11.99
C ASP A 192 -14.51 8.82 12.19
N VAL A 193 -15.14 7.85 12.87
CA VAL A 193 -14.60 6.51 13.10
C VAL A 193 -14.32 5.74 11.80
N LEU A 194 -15.12 5.96 10.75
CA LEU A 194 -14.90 5.34 9.43
C LEU A 194 -13.73 6.02 8.71
N VAL A 195 -13.58 7.34 8.81
CA VAL A 195 -12.42 8.06 8.27
C VAL A 195 -11.13 7.60 8.97
N GLN A 196 -11.17 7.47 10.30
CA GLN A 196 -10.07 6.95 11.12
C GLN A 196 -9.64 5.56 10.68
N PHE A 197 -10.56 4.59 10.55
CA PHE A 197 -10.22 3.23 10.15
C PHE A 197 -9.60 3.15 8.75
N ILE A 198 -9.93 4.07 7.85
CA ILE A 198 -9.37 4.12 6.49
C ILE A 198 -7.99 4.79 6.48
N LEU A 199 -7.77 5.81 7.31
CA LEU A 199 -6.45 6.38 7.57
C LEU A 199 -5.52 5.33 8.18
N GLN A 200 -5.99 4.58 9.20
CA GLN A 200 -5.26 3.44 9.75
C GLN A 200 -4.91 2.42 8.66
N ALA A 201 -5.88 1.98 7.85
CA ALA A 201 -5.65 1.01 6.79
C ALA A 201 -4.61 1.49 5.75
N ALA A 202 -4.63 2.79 5.40
CA ALA A 202 -3.67 3.38 4.46
C ALA A 202 -2.24 3.34 4.99
N MET A 203 -2.06 3.63 6.28
CA MET A 203 -0.76 3.60 6.96
C MET A 203 -0.30 2.17 7.24
N VAL A 204 -1.22 1.26 7.60
CA VAL A 204 -0.97 -0.19 7.77
C VAL A 204 -0.50 -0.84 6.48
N GLU A 205 -1.16 -0.58 5.33
CA GLU A 205 -0.72 -1.09 4.02
C GLU A 205 0.70 -0.60 3.68
N TRP A 206 0.98 0.68 3.96
CA TRP A 206 2.29 1.28 3.72
C TRP A 206 3.38 0.69 4.62
N CYS A 207 3.13 0.58 5.93
CA CYS A 207 4.08 0.03 6.90
C CYS A 207 4.42 -1.43 6.57
N HIS A 208 3.41 -2.26 6.29
CA HIS A 208 3.61 -3.64 5.85
C HIS A 208 4.51 -3.72 4.62
N TRP A 209 4.24 -2.90 3.60
CA TRP A 209 5.08 -2.85 2.39
C TRP A 209 6.52 -2.44 2.70
N VAL A 210 6.75 -1.42 3.52
CA VAL A 210 8.11 -1.00 3.92
C VAL A 210 8.84 -2.11 4.67
N ILE A 211 8.19 -2.72 5.66
CA ILE A 211 8.76 -3.77 6.52
C ILE A 211 9.09 -5.04 5.72
N CYS A 212 8.23 -5.42 4.78
CA CYS A 212 8.47 -6.57 3.91
C CYS A 212 9.45 -6.28 2.77
N SER A 213 9.59 -5.03 2.31
CA SER A 213 10.50 -4.66 1.22
C SER A 213 11.98 -4.91 1.55
N TRP A 214 12.75 -5.26 0.52
CA TRP A 214 14.20 -5.38 0.55
C TRP A 214 14.92 -4.03 0.33
N GLY A 215 14.18 -2.99 -0.05
CA GLY A 215 14.67 -1.64 -0.36
C GLY A 215 15.12 -1.47 -1.83
N CYS A 216 15.02 -2.51 -2.65
CA CYS A 216 15.62 -2.55 -3.98
C CYS A 216 14.60 -2.31 -5.11
N GLY A 217 15.05 -2.38 -6.37
CA GLY A 217 14.16 -2.20 -7.52
C GLY A 217 13.11 -3.31 -7.61
N ALA A 218 11.92 -3.01 -8.15
CA ALA A 218 10.76 -3.92 -8.11
C ALA A 218 11.00 -5.33 -8.72
N GLU A 219 11.93 -5.47 -9.66
CA GLU A 219 12.35 -6.78 -10.21
C GLU A 219 13.18 -7.59 -9.19
N SER A 220 14.10 -6.91 -8.48
CA SER A 220 14.91 -7.50 -7.41
C SER A 220 14.08 -7.84 -6.17
N GLU A 221 13.10 -6.99 -5.80
CA GLU A 221 12.13 -7.25 -4.73
C GLU A 221 11.37 -8.57 -4.97
N GLN A 222 10.88 -8.78 -6.20
CA GLN A 222 10.18 -9.99 -6.60
C GLN A 222 11.11 -11.22 -6.58
N LEU A 223 12.34 -11.09 -7.10
CA LEU A 223 13.32 -12.18 -7.11
C LEU A 223 13.73 -12.61 -5.68
N LEU A 224 14.08 -11.66 -4.81
CA LEU A 224 14.49 -11.95 -3.43
C LEU A 224 13.35 -12.57 -2.61
N SER A 225 12.10 -12.11 -2.81
CA SER A 225 10.93 -12.67 -2.15
C SER A 225 10.61 -14.09 -2.64
N ALA A 226 10.76 -14.37 -3.94
CA ALA A 226 10.59 -15.72 -4.50
C ALA A 226 11.70 -16.68 -4.05
N LEU A 227 12.94 -16.18 -3.87
CA LEU A 227 14.04 -16.95 -3.30
C LEU A 227 13.79 -17.26 -1.82
N LEU A 228 13.36 -16.28 -1.01
CA LEU A 228 13.00 -16.50 0.39
C LEU A 228 11.93 -17.59 0.55
N GLU A 229 10.86 -17.54 -0.25
CA GLU A 229 9.79 -18.53 -0.20
C GLU A 229 10.26 -19.92 -0.66
N SER A 230 11.16 -19.99 -1.65
CA SER A 230 11.81 -21.25 -2.04
C SER A 230 12.67 -21.85 -0.92
N LEU A 231 13.37 -21.00 -0.13
CA LEU A 231 14.17 -21.43 1.02
C LEU A 231 13.28 -21.88 2.19
N ARG A 232 12.21 -21.13 2.50
CA ARG A 232 11.19 -21.51 3.51
C ARG A 232 10.64 -22.92 3.27
N VAL A 233 10.32 -23.24 2.01
CA VAL A 233 9.74 -24.54 1.61
C VAL A 233 10.79 -25.66 1.56
N ARG A 234 12.05 -25.38 1.20
CA ARG A 234 13.07 -26.42 0.92
C ARG A 234 14.03 -26.69 2.08
N GLU A 235 14.35 -25.68 2.86
CA GLU A 235 15.42 -25.69 3.87
C GLU A 235 14.86 -25.35 5.27
N GLY A 236 13.78 -24.57 5.33
CA GLY A 236 12.98 -24.33 6.53
C GLY A 236 13.19 -22.95 7.16
N ALA A 237 12.30 -22.58 8.07
CA ALA A 237 12.21 -21.22 8.61
C ALA A 237 13.52 -20.68 9.20
N GLY A 238 14.30 -21.48 9.92
CA GLY A 238 15.56 -21.03 10.52
C GLY A 238 16.65 -20.68 9.50
N ASP A 239 16.75 -21.42 8.40
CA ASP A 239 17.72 -21.12 7.33
C ASP A 239 17.22 -19.98 6.42
N ALA A 240 15.91 -19.90 6.17
CA ALA A 240 15.28 -18.75 5.55
C ALA A 240 15.50 -17.45 6.34
N ALA A 241 15.36 -17.47 7.67
CA ALA A 241 15.59 -16.32 8.55
C ALA A 241 17.05 -15.86 8.51
N ARG A 242 18.02 -16.80 8.62
CA ARG A 242 19.46 -16.50 8.46
C ARG A 242 19.78 -15.90 7.09
N TRP A 243 19.25 -16.47 6.01
CA TRP A 243 19.46 -15.97 4.66
C TRP A 243 18.88 -14.57 4.46
N ARG A 244 17.66 -14.33 4.97
CA ARG A 244 16.99 -13.03 4.98
C ARG A 244 17.83 -11.98 5.72
N ALA A 245 18.33 -12.31 6.91
CA ALA A 245 19.14 -11.41 7.71
C ALA A 245 20.47 -11.04 7.05
N ALA A 246 21.23 -12.02 6.55
CA ALA A 246 22.45 -11.77 5.79
C ALA A 246 22.17 -10.91 4.53
N THR A 247 21.10 -11.23 3.80
CA THR A 247 20.71 -10.52 2.59
C THR A 247 20.27 -9.08 2.87
N ARG A 248 19.53 -8.81 3.95
CA ARG A 248 19.17 -7.45 4.38
C ARG A 248 20.38 -6.65 4.84
N LYS A 249 21.23 -7.21 5.70
CA LYS A 249 22.49 -6.60 6.15
C LYS A 249 23.40 -6.18 4.98
N HIS A 250 23.50 -7.00 3.93
CA HIS A 250 24.24 -6.63 2.72
C HIS A 250 23.47 -5.68 1.79
N ALA A 251 22.14 -5.76 1.73
CA ALA A 251 21.32 -4.82 0.96
C ALA A 251 21.42 -3.39 1.53
N GLU A 252 21.45 -3.21 2.85
CA GLU A 252 21.64 -1.93 3.54
C GLU A 252 22.99 -1.25 3.16
N LEU A 253 24.05 -2.03 2.91
CA LEU A 253 25.33 -1.50 2.40
C LEU A 253 25.24 -1.04 0.94
N VAL A 254 24.37 -1.65 0.14
CA VAL A 254 24.23 -1.39 -1.31
C VAL A 254 23.22 -0.29 -1.60
N VAL A 255 22.10 -0.27 -0.87
CA VAL A 255 20.92 0.57 -1.05
C VAL A 255 20.91 1.71 -0.04
N VAL A 256 21.03 2.95 -0.52
CA VAL A 256 20.78 4.14 0.31
C VAL A 256 19.27 4.39 0.34
N GLU A 257 18.56 3.85 1.33
CA GLU A 257 17.14 4.14 1.53
C GLU A 257 16.94 5.60 1.96
N GLN A 258 16.26 6.38 1.13
CA GLN A 258 15.94 7.78 1.44
C GLN A 258 14.71 7.84 2.34
N LEU A 259 14.93 8.00 3.65
CA LEU A 259 13.88 8.15 4.67
C LEU A 259 12.86 9.25 4.31
N GLU A 260 13.32 10.40 3.82
CA GLU A 260 12.43 11.46 3.30
C GLU A 260 11.58 10.99 2.11
N GLY A 261 12.10 10.13 1.23
CA GLY A 261 11.31 9.52 0.16
C GLY A 261 10.21 8.58 0.68
N ARG A 262 10.53 7.77 1.70
CA ARG A 262 9.58 6.90 2.41
C ARG A 262 8.47 7.75 3.07
N LYS A 263 8.85 8.76 3.86
CA LYS A 263 7.96 9.73 4.51
C LYS A 263 7.03 10.45 3.56
N ASN A 264 7.53 10.88 2.40
CA ASN A 264 6.70 11.53 1.38
C ASN A 264 5.70 10.56 0.70
N ASP A 265 5.98 9.25 0.60
CA ASP A 265 4.97 8.27 0.12
C ASP A 265 3.87 8.02 1.17
N LEU A 266 4.23 7.89 2.45
CA LEU A 266 3.27 7.78 3.56
C LEU A 266 2.35 9.00 3.60
N LEU A 267 2.92 10.21 3.60
CA LEU A 267 2.18 11.47 3.58
C LEU A 267 1.31 11.61 2.32
N SER A 268 1.78 11.15 1.15
CA SER A 268 0.97 11.15 -0.08
C SER A 268 -0.26 10.25 0.04
N ARG A 269 -0.14 9.08 0.69
CA ARG A 269 -1.26 8.14 0.91
C ARG A 269 -2.27 8.68 1.92
N VAL A 270 -1.78 9.24 3.03
CA VAL A 270 -2.60 9.93 4.03
C VAL A 270 -3.36 11.10 3.39
N ALA A 271 -2.67 11.93 2.58
CA ALA A 271 -3.29 13.06 1.91
C ALA A 271 -4.41 12.65 0.93
N ILE A 272 -4.33 11.50 0.26
CA ILE A 272 -5.44 11.00 -0.57
C ILE A 272 -6.70 10.75 0.27
N VAL A 273 -6.57 10.20 1.48
CA VAL A 273 -7.74 9.96 2.35
C VAL A 273 -8.28 11.27 2.91
N VAL A 274 -7.41 12.19 3.35
CA VAL A 274 -7.83 13.51 3.85
C VAL A 274 -8.46 14.38 2.75
N GLN A 275 -7.92 14.37 1.52
CA GLN A 275 -8.47 15.16 0.41
C GLN A 275 -9.79 14.60 -0.16
N LEU A 276 -10.07 13.31 0.05
CA LEU A 276 -11.40 12.75 -0.18
C LEU A 276 -12.44 13.40 0.76
N MET A 277 -12.04 13.75 1.99
CA MET A 277 -12.88 14.39 3.00
C MET A 277 -12.93 15.92 2.91
N ASN A 278 -11.81 16.56 2.61
CA ASN A 278 -11.72 18.00 2.38
C ASN A 278 -10.87 18.30 1.13
N GLN A 279 -11.56 18.47 0.01
CA GLN A 279 -10.99 18.77 -1.31
C GLN A 279 -10.27 20.12 -1.37
N GLY A 280 -10.62 21.06 -0.49
CA GLY A 280 -9.97 22.37 -0.39
C GLY A 280 -8.64 22.34 0.34
N MET A 281 -8.32 21.23 1.03
CA MET A 281 -7.08 21.11 1.79
C MET A 281 -5.90 20.79 0.87
N ALA A 282 -4.93 21.70 0.81
CA ALA A 282 -3.69 21.50 0.08
C ALA A 282 -2.84 20.38 0.73
N PRO A 283 -2.14 19.53 -0.05
CA PRO A 283 -1.26 18.49 0.49
C PRO A 283 -0.23 19.06 1.46
N GLU A 284 0.30 20.26 1.18
CA GLU A 284 1.29 20.94 2.01
C GLU A 284 0.78 21.27 3.42
N ALA A 285 -0.52 21.52 3.59
CA ALA A 285 -1.14 21.73 4.90
C ALA A 285 -1.26 20.40 5.67
N ILE A 286 -1.63 19.32 4.98
CA ILE A 286 -1.68 17.96 5.54
C ILE A 286 -0.26 17.54 5.96
N TYR A 287 0.77 17.88 5.17
CA TYR A 287 2.16 17.55 5.46
C TYR A 287 2.71 18.36 6.64
N ALA A 288 2.29 19.62 6.81
CA ALA A 288 2.66 20.44 7.96
C ALA A 288 2.06 19.92 9.28
N VAL A 289 0.83 19.37 9.23
CA VAL A 289 0.16 18.75 10.39
C VAL A 289 0.72 17.35 10.68
N ALA A 290 0.70 16.46 9.69
CA ALA A 290 1.00 15.05 9.87
C ALA A 290 2.51 14.75 9.86
N GLY A 291 3.35 15.66 9.38
CA GLY A 291 4.75 15.39 9.04
C GLY A 291 5.68 15.00 10.19
N GLU A 292 5.31 15.29 11.44
CA GLU A 292 6.06 14.84 12.62
C GLU A 292 5.72 13.38 12.96
N ARG A 293 4.44 13.06 13.21
CA ARG A 293 3.97 11.68 13.46
C ARG A 293 4.20 10.75 12.28
N ALA A 294 4.05 11.22 11.04
CA ALA A 294 4.41 10.45 9.86
C ALA A 294 5.93 10.15 9.81
N GLY A 295 6.77 11.01 10.39
CA GLY A 295 8.18 10.69 10.65
C GLY A 295 8.31 9.54 11.64
N ALA A 296 7.70 9.66 12.84
CA ALA A 296 7.73 8.64 13.87
C ALA A 296 7.21 7.26 13.38
N ILE A 297 6.16 7.23 12.56
CA ILE A 297 5.65 6.01 11.91
C ILE A 297 6.65 5.44 10.90
N CYS A 298 7.35 6.26 10.12
CA CYS A 298 8.43 5.79 9.24
C CYS A 298 9.58 5.18 10.05
N ASP A 299 10.00 5.86 11.11
CA ASP A 299 11.13 5.45 11.93
C ASP A 299 10.79 4.14 12.66
N ALA A 300 9.62 4.05 13.30
CA ALA A 300 9.15 2.82 13.96
C ALA A 300 8.97 1.64 12.98
N ALA A 301 8.50 1.89 11.75
CA ALA A 301 8.42 0.87 10.71
C ALA A 301 9.80 0.41 10.22
N MET A 302 10.78 1.31 10.14
CA MET A 302 12.17 0.99 9.78
C MET A 302 12.90 0.25 10.90
N ASP A 303 12.70 0.64 12.16
CA ASP A 303 13.17 -0.06 13.35
C ASP A 303 12.65 -1.49 13.39
N LEU A 304 11.33 -1.68 13.15
CA LEU A 304 10.73 -3.01 13.11
C LEU A 304 11.21 -3.82 11.90
N LYS A 305 11.41 -3.18 10.73
CA LYS A 305 12.00 -3.79 9.52
C LYS A 305 13.39 -4.36 9.79
N HIS A 306 14.22 -3.68 10.57
CA HIS A 306 15.56 -4.14 10.94
C HIS A 306 15.48 -5.23 12.03
N ALA A 307 14.68 -5.01 13.08
CA ALA A 307 14.52 -5.97 14.18
C ALA A 307 14.04 -7.36 13.71
N ILE A 308 12.94 -7.44 12.95
CA ILE A 308 12.49 -8.75 12.44
C ILE A 308 13.34 -9.23 11.25
N GLY A 309 13.91 -8.29 10.49
CA GLY A 309 14.54 -8.55 9.20
C GLY A 309 16.00 -8.98 9.26
N ALA A 310 16.76 -8.50 10.25
CA ALA A 310 18.21 -8.68 10.37
C ALA A 310 18.66 -9.11 11.77
N GLU A 311 18.00 -8.64 12.83
CA GLU A 311 18.41 -8.91 14.22
C GLU A 311 17.90 -10.25 14.78
N ILE A 312 16.75 -10.73 14.29
CA ILE A 312 16.15 -12.01 14.68
C ILE A 312 16.37 -13.04 13.57
N VAL A 313 17.06 -14.13 13.93
CA VAL A 313 17.55 -15.20 13.04
C VAL A 313 17.21 -16.62 13.54
N SER A 314 16.71 -16.74 14.77
CA SER A 314 16.25 -18.02 15.36
C SER A 314 14.93 -18.51 14.77
N ASP A 315 14.01 -17.59 14.43
CA ASP A 315 12.69 -17.84 13.87
C ASP A 315 12.37 -16.83 12.75
N ASP A 316 11.64 -17.28 11.71
CA ASP A 316 11.28 -16.41 10.59
C ASP A 316 10.03 -15.58 10.91
N LEU A 317 10.25 -14.38 11.46
CA LEU A 317 9.19 -13.43 11.79
C LEU A 317 8.73 -12.62 10.56
N GLU A 318 7.43 -12.42 10.45
CA GLU A 318 6.80 -11.60 9.41
C GLU A 318 5.63 -10.79 9.97
N THR A 319 5.40 -9.59 9.42
CA THR A 319 4.19 -8.81 9.73
C THR A 319 3.02 -9.29 8.89
N TRP A 320 1.83 -9.29 9.48
CA TRP A 320 0.60 -9.69 8.81
C TRP A 320 -0.35 -8.50 8.60
N ARG A 321 -0.88 -8.43 7.39
CA ARG A 321 -1.96 -7.52 6.96
C ARG A 321 -2.91 -8.34 6.10
N ASP A 322 -4.13 -8.55 6.56
CA ASP A 322 -5.10 -9.35 5.83
C ASP A 322 -5.87 -8.45 4.83
N PRO A 323 -5.86 -8.76 3.51
CA PRO A 323 -6.46 -7.89 2.51
C PRO A 323 -8.00 -7.89 2.56
N PRO A 324 -8.67 -6.85 2.02
CA PRO A 324 -10.12 -6.84 1.88
C PRO A 324 -10.64 -8.09 1.16
N ARG A 325 -11.78 -8.62 1.62
CA ARG A 325 -12.41 -9.89 1.21
C ARG A 325 -11.72 -11.17 1.66
N THR A 326 -10.71 -11.10 2.53
CA THR A 326 -10.20 -12.29 3.26
C THR A 326 -11.28 -12.79 4.24
N ALA A 327 -11.44 -14.09 4.39
CA ALA A 327 -12.34 -14.65 5.41
C ALA A 327 -11.78 -14.40 6.82
N PHE A 328 -12.64 -14.01 7.77
CA PHE A 328 -12.22 -13.76 9.15
C PHE A 328 -11.84 -15.07 9.85
N VAL A 329 -10.64 -15.09 10.47
CA VAL A 329 -10.12 -16.24 11.21
C VAL A 329 -9.86 -15.83 12.67
N PRO A 330 -10.78 -16.10 13.62
CA PRO A 330 -10.66 -15.66 15.01
C PRO A 330 -9.40 -16.12 15.75
N GLY A 331 -8.75 -17.20 15.28
CA GLY A 331 -7.46 -17.66 15.81
C GLY A 331 -6.30 -16.70 15.49
N ARG A 332 -6.32 -16.12 14.29
CA ARG A 332 -5.28 -15.24 13.74
C ARG A 332 -5.59 -13.76 13.92
N MET A 333 -6.84 -13.36 13.75
CA MET A 333 -7.29 -11.97 13.64
C MET A 333 -8.10 -11.53 14.88
N GLU A 334 -8.18 -10.22 15.11
CA GLU A 334 -9.01 -9.57 16.13
C GLU A 334 -9.97 -8.60 15.41
N SER A 335 -11.29 -8.63 15.67
CA SER A 335 -12.18 -7.59 15.12
C SER A 335 -12.10 -6.31 15.96
N VAL A 336 -12.29 -5.15 15.32
CA VAL A 336 -12.56 -3.88 16.02
C VAL A 336 -14.05 -3.66 16.32
N GLY A 337 -14.94 -4.49 15.76
CA GLY A 337 -16.36 -4.53 16.13
C GLY A 337 -16.59 -5.28 17.45
N ALA A 338 -17.84 -5.27 17.93
CA ALA A 338 -18.22 -5.96 19.16
C ALA A 338 -18.00 -7.49 19.12
N ASP A 339 -17.97 -8.14 20.29
CA ASP A 339 -17.76 -9.59 20.51
C ASP A 339 -18.87 -10.52 19.98
N VAL A 340 -19.53 -10.13 18.88
CA VAL A 340 -20.49 -10.97 18.16
C VAL A 340 -19.76 -12.19 17.58
N SER A 341 -20.46 -13.33 17.46
CA SER A 341 -19.89 -14.55 16.86
C SER A 341 -19.77 -14.39 15.33
N HIS A 342 -18.70 -13.73 14.88
CA HIS A 342 -18.34 -13.38 13.48
C HIS A 342 -18.03 -14.58 12.55
N ALA A 343 -18.71 -15.70 12.74
CA ALA A 343 -18.54 -16.94 11.98
C ALA A 343 -18.98 -16.75 10.51
N GLY A 344 -18.00 -16.61 9.62
CA GLY A 344 -18.23 -16.36 8.19
C GLY A 344 -18.16 -14.89 7.76
N GLY A 345 -17.73 -13.98 8.65
CA GLY A 345 -17.43 -12.60 8.30
C GLY A 345 -16.25 -12.48 7.30
N PHE A 346 -16.22 -11.38 6.55
CA PHE A 346 -15.09 -11.02 5.68
C PHE A 346 -14.42 -9.74 6.16
N VAL A 347 -13.09 -9.74 6.15
CA VAL A 347 -12.24 -8.55 6.38
C VAL A 347 -12.60 -7.48 5.35
N LEU A 348 -12.97 -6.29 5.83
CA LEU A 348 -13.19 -5.11 5.02
C LEU A 348 -11.88 -4.33 4.84
N LEU A 349 -11.14 -4.16 5.94
CA LEU A 349 -9.81 -3.56 6.00
C LEU A 349 -9.05 -4.01 7.27
N THR A 350 -7.72 -3.89 7.27
CA THR A 350 -6.89 -4.09 8.47
C THR A 350 -6.56 -2.72 9.07
N THR A 351 -6.83 -2.52 10.36
CA THR A 351 -6.61 -1.27 11.13
C THR A 351 -5.34 -1.28 11.97
N ALA A 352 -4.81 -2.45 12.31
CA ALA A 352 -3.52 -2.60 12.97
C ALA A 352 -2.78 -3.85 12.45
N LEU A 353 -1.46 -3.76 12.31
CA LEU A 353 -0.62 -4.86 11.84
C LEU A 353 -0.48 -5.97 12.90
N GLY A 354 -0.41 -7.21 12.42
CA GLY A 354 -0.06 -8.38 13.22
C GLY A 354 1.41 -8.79 13.08
N LEU A 355 1.85 -9.71 13.93
CA LEU A 355 3.15 -10.38 13.88
C LEU A 355 2.95 -11.88 14.04
N GLY A 356 3.65 -12.66 13.23
CA GLY A 356 3.70 -14.10 13.39
C GLY A 356 5.03 -14.70 12.99
N CYS A 357 5.17 -16.00 13.18
CA CYS A 357 6.29 -16.78 12.69
C CYS A 357 5.84 -17.82 11.66
N GLY A 358 6.51 -17.86 10.50
CA GLY A 358 6.30 -18.82 9.41
C GLY A 358 6.77 -20.24 9.71
N ARG A 359 6.44 -20.79 10.88
CA ARG A 359 6.95 -22.08 11.35
C ARG A 359 6.03 -23.24 10.93
N ARG A 360 6.41 -23.93 9.85
CA ARG A 360 5.93 -25.29 9.49
C ARG A 360 6.23 -26.27 10.64
N VAL A 361 5.23 -26.62 11.46
CA VAL A 361 5.39 -27.60 12.53
C VAL A 361 5.13 -29.01 12.00
N ALA A 362 6.20 -29.68 11.57
CA ALA A 362 6.20 -31.07 11.09
C ALA A 362 5.81 -32.08 12.19
N SER A 363 4.51 -32.11 12.51
CA SER A 363 3.92 -33.00 13.51
C SER A 363 3.76 -34.41 12.94
N ARG A 364 4.11 -35.43 13.73
CA ARG A 364 4.11 -36.84 13.29
C ARG A 364 2.75 -37.27 12.70
N GLY A 365 2.71 -37.42 11.38
CA GLY A 365 1.55 -37.95 10.64
C GLY A 365 0.56 -36.91 10.11
N ALA A 366 0.72 -35.62 10.42
CA ALA A 366 -0.08 -34.54 9.83
C ALA A 366 0.72 -33.24 9.80
N GLU A 367 1.07 -32.77 8.60
CA GLU A 367 1.59 -31.41 8.40
C GLU A 367 0.45 -30.43 8.71
N ARG A 368 0.54 -29.76 9.87
CA ARG A 368 -0.27 -28.60 10.19
C ARG A 368 0.63 -27.38 10.08
N ASP A 369 0.29 -26.48 9.18
CA ASP A 369 0.81 -25.12 9.19
C ASP A 369 0.29 -24.40 10.45
N GLY A 370 1.03 -24.58 11.54
CA GLY A 370 0.80 -23.94 12.82
C GLY A 370 1.39 -22.54 12.81
N GLU A 371 0.78 -21.63 12.05
CA GLU A 371 1.09 -20.20 12.08
C GLU A 371 1.13 -19.72 13.54
N ASN A 372 2.32 -19.38 14.05
CA ASN A 372 2.45 -18.98 15.45
C ASN A 372 2.14 -17.49 15.57
N VAL A 373 0.89 -17.19 15.93
CA VAL A 373 0.35 -15.83 16.11
C VAL A 373 0.97 -15.19 17.35
N LEU A 374 1.82 -14.16 17.14
CA LEU A 374 2.46 -13.42 18.23
C LEU A 374 1.66 -12.15 18.58
N VAL A 375 1.20 -11.43 17.56
CA VAL A 375 0.30 -10.28 17.65
C VAL A 375 -0.77 -10.44 16.57
N LYS A 376 -2.04 -10.33 16.94
CA LYS A 376 -3.15 -10.39 15.96
C LYS A 376 -3.23 -9.08 15.17
N PRO A 377 -3.37 -9.09 13.84
CA PRO A 377 -3.82 -7.91 13.13
C PRO A 377 -5.25 -7.59 13.56
N LYS A 378 -5.54 -6.31 13.76
CA LYS A 378 -6.91 -5.83 14.00
C LYS A 378 -7.58 -5.53 12.67
N VAL A 379 -8.80 -6.02 12.50
CA VAL A 379 -9.56 -5.91 11.25
C VAL A 379 -10.95 -5.33 11.51
N LEU A 380 -11.45 -4.53 10.56
CA LEU A 380 -12.87 -4.18 10.48
C LEU A 380 -13.54 -5.18 9.55
N LEU A 381 -14.73 -5.67 9.92
CA LEU A 381 -15.47 -6.65 9.11
C LEU A 381 -16.54 -5.99 8.25
N SER A 382 -16.93 -6.70 7.19
CA SER A 382 -17.96 -6.27 6.22
C SER A 382 -19.39 -6.27 6.79
N THR A 383 -19.56 -6.85 7.98
CA THR A 383 -20.73 -6.72 8.87
C THR A 383 -20.65 -5.41 9.66
N ASP A 384 -19.61 -5.29 10.47
CA ASP A 384 -19.48 -4.33 11.57
C ASP A 384 -19.52 -2.88 11.08
N TRP A 385 -18.94 -2.58 9.90
CA TRP A 385 -18.96 -1.22 9.34
C TRP A 385 -20.36 -0.68 9.00
N LYS A 386 -21.37 -1.54 8.89
CA LYS A 386 -22.76 -1.12 8.65
C LYS A 386 -23.44 -0.66 9.93
N GLU A 387 -23.12 -1.33 11.04
CA GLU A 387 -23.52 -0.91 12.39
C GLU A 387 -22.87 0.43 12.78
N LEU A 388 -21.75 0.80 12.14
CA LEU A 388 -21.12 2.13 12.26
C LEU A 388 -21.79 3.22 11.40
N LEU A 389 -22.87 2.93 10.67
CA LEU A 389 -23.64 3.89 9.87
C LEU A 389 -25.08 4.10 10.38
N GLU A 390 -25.50 3.39 11.44
CA GLU A 390 -26.85 3.46 12.05
C GLU A 390 -26.87 4.29 13.35
#